data_AF-A0A937PA89-F1
#
_entry.id   AF-A0A937PA89-F1
#
_cell.length_a   1.000
_cell.length_b   1.000
_cell.length_c   1.000
_cell.angle_alpha   90.00
_cell.angle_beta   90.00
_cell.angle_gamma   90.00
#
_symmetry.space_group_name_H-M   'P 1'
#
loop_
_entity.id
_entity.type
_entity.pdbx_description
1 polymer ?
#
loop_
_entity_poly.entity_id
_entity_poly.type
_entity_poly.pdbx_seq_one_letter_code
_entity_poly.pdbx_strand_id
1 'polypeptide(L)'
;MEFKVRQTLFVFIFIVLPTTGFAQKGIEDGSKYGHGDDSIHCIKHLSIYREFAKHQDYNDALHSWRLVFNECPRSTQNIYIDGAKMYNDFIELAEDNPARQDALIDTLMMIYDQRIKYFKQKGSVLGRKGVDLMRYRREDPEKLEESYGYLKESVTILGNKSSAPIIATFMLACYGLYEKEMISNMQVIEDYSMVSDIIDYQLAEQPDDADMSKVKEYVDLNFIASGAPTCESLITYFKGKYDEKKEE
;
A
#
# COMPACT_ATOMS: atom_id res chain seq x y z
N MET A 1 -68.93 2.87 43.29
CA MET A 1 -69.39 2.21 42.06
C MET A 1 -68.15 1.79 41.29
N GLU A 2 -67.86 0.50 41.29
CA GLU A 2 -66.59 -0.10 40.87
C GLU A 2 -66.37 0.01 39.35
N PHE A 3 -65.21 0.52 38.93
CA PHE A 3 -64.79 0.50 37.53
C PHE A 3 -64.01 -0.80 37.26
N LYS A 4 -64.61 -1.71 36.49
CA LYS A 4 -63.98 -2.93 35.98
C LYS A 4 -62.79 -2.57 35.06
N VAL A 5 -61.58 -2.89 35.50
CA VAL A 5 -60.38 -2.90 34.65
C VAL A 5 -60.46 -4.12 33.74
N ARG A 6 -60.63 -3.89 32.43
CA ARG A 6 -60.62 -4.93 31.40
C ARG A 6 -59.16 -5.17 31.00
N GLN A 7 -58.52 -6.17 31.60
CA GLN A 7 -57.19 -6.64 31.20
C GLN A 7 -57.27 -7.27 29.80
N THR A 8 -56.85 -6.54 28.77
CA THR A 8 -56.50 -7.12 27.47
C THR A 8 -55.05 -7.61 27.52
N LEU A 9 -54.89 -8.93 27.66
CA LEU A 9 -53.63 -9.63 27.58
C LEU A 9 -53.14 -9.61 26.11
N PHE A 10 -52.21 -8.72 25.77
CA PHE A 10 -51.51 -8.77 24.47
C PHE A 10 -50.40 -9.82 24.57
N VAL A 11 -50.68 -11.03 24.09
CA VAL A 11 -49.65 -12.06 23.89
C VAL A 11 -48.89 -11.69 22.62
N PHE A 12 -47.71 -11.07 22.77
CA PHE A 12 -46.73 -10.99 21.69
C PHE A 12 -46.14 -12.38 21.47
N ILE A 13 -46.66 -13.10 20.46
CA ILE A 13 -45.99 -14.30 19.93
C ILE A 13 -44.72 -13.83 19.22
N PHE A 14 -43.58 -13.95 19.90
CA PHE A 14 -42.28 -13.93 19.24
C PHE A 14 -42.18 -15.21 18.40
N ILE A 15 -42.46 -15.10 17.11
CA ILE A 15 -42.13 -16.14 16.14
C ILE A 15 -40.60 -16.15 16.04
N VAL A 16 -39.96 -17.05 16.79
CA VAL A 16 -38.56 -17.41 16.54
C VAL A 16 -38.54 -18.22 15.26
N LEU A 17 -38.33 -17.53 14.13
CA LEU A 17 -38.04 -18.18 12.87
C LEU A 17 -36.76 -19.02 13.06
N PRO A 18 -36.75 -20.30 12.64
CA PRO A 18 -35.53 -21.08 12.66
C PRO A 18 -34.53 -20.39 11.73
N THR A 19 -33.43 -19.88 12.30
CA THR A 19 -32.32 -19.37 11.52
C THR A 19 -31.69 -20.55 10.80
N THR A 20 -32.11 -20.81 9.57
CA THR A 20 -31.27 -21.52 8.60
C THR A 20 -29.92 -20.82 8.65
N GLY A 21 -28.84 -21.54 8.99
CA GLY A 21 -27.51 -20.94 9.08
C GLY A 21 -27.22 -20.16 7.80
N PHE A 22 -27.31 -18.84 7.88
CA PHE A 22 -27.31 -17.98 6.71
C PHE A 22 -25.92 -18.08 6.08
N ALA A 23 -25.87 -18.50 4.81
CA ALA A 23 -24.70 -18.27 3.98
C ALA A 23 -24.44 -16.76 4.00
N GLN A 24 -23.24 -16.38 4.44
CA GLN A 24 -22.78 -15.00 4.49
C GLN A 24 -21.30 -14.98 4.13
N LYS A 25 -20.94 -14.11 3.20
CA LYS A 25 -19.55 -14.00 2.72
C LYS A 25 -18.70 -13.28 3.76
N GLY A 26 -17.43 -13.66 3.88
CA GLY A 26 -16.50 -13.04 4.85
C GLY A 26 -16.27 -11.53 4.64
N ILE A 27 -16.53 -11.02 3.43
CA ILE A 27 -16.53 -9.58 3.17
C ILE A 27 -17.70 -8.85 3.85
N GLU A 28 -18.84 -9.51 4.05
CA GLU A 28 -20.10 -8.92 4.52
C GLU A 28 -20.15 -8.79 6.05
N ASP A 29 -19.64 -9.79 6.77
CA ASP A 29 -19.63 -9.83 8.24
C ASP A 29 -18.25 -9.61 8.88
N GLY A 30 -17.18 -9.66 8.08
CA GLY A 30 -15.81 -9.56 8.56
C GLY A 30 -15.21 -10.87 9.08
N SER A 31 -15.92 -12.00 8.95
CA SER A 31 -15.39 -13.32 9.24
C SER A 31 -14.26 -13.69 8.26
N LYS A 32 -13.41 -14.63 8.69
CA LYS A 32 -12.21 -14.99 7.92
C LYS A 32 -12.56 -15.63 6.56
N TYR A 33 -13.57 -16.50 6.53
CA TYR A 33 -13.95 -17.27 5.35
C TYR A 33 -15.42 -17.09 4.94
N GLY A 34 -16.27 -16.50 5.79
CA GLY A 34 -17.74 -16.58 5.67
C GLY A 34 -18.33 -17.70 6.52
N HIS A 35 -19.61 -17.98 6.32
CA HIS A 35 -20.38 -19.00 7.02
C HIS A 35 -21.05 -19.98 6.06
N GLY A 36 -21.31 -21.21 6.53
CA GLY A 36 -21.99 -22.24 5.75
C GLY A 36 -21.30 -22.52 4.41
N ASP A 37 -22.10 -22.53 3.35
CA ASP A 37 -21.63 -22.79 1.98
C ASP A 37 -20.62 -21.74 1.49
N ASP A 38 -20.71 -20.47 1.93
CA ASP A 38 -19.75 -19.43 1.55
C ASP A 38 -18.35 -19.69 2.12
N SER A 39 -18.28 -20.23 3.35
CA SER A 39 -16.99 -20.64 3.92
C SER A 39 -16.35 -21.76 3.11
N ILE A 40 -17.14 -22.74 2.67
CA ILE A 40 -16.67 -23.86 1.86
C ILE A 40 -16.23 -23.35 0.48
N HIS A 41 -17.01 -22.45 -0.11
CA HIS A 41 -16.72 -21.79 -1.38
C HIS A 41 -15.39 -21.03 -1.34
N CYS A 42 -15.20 -20.18 -0.33
CA CYS A 42 -13.96 -19.44 -0.12
C CYS A 42 -12.75 -20.38 0.03
N ILE A 43 -12.83 -21.39 0.89
CA ILE A 43 -11.72 -22.32 1.13
C ILE A 43 -11.36 -23.10 -0.14
N LYS A 44 -12.37 -23.53 -0.92
CA LYS A 44 -12.17 -24.21 -2.19
C LYS A 44 -11.40 -23.34 -3.18
N HIS A 45 -11.88 -22.12 -3.44
CA HIS A 45 -11.23 -21.23 -4.40
C HIS A 45 -9.87 -20.74 -3.92
N LEU A 46 -9.67 -20.58 -2.60
CA LEU A 46 -8.37 -20.30 -1.99
C LEU A 46 -7.36 -21.41 -2.29
N SER A 47 -7.76 -22.67 -2.17
CA SER A 47 -6.89 -23.79 -2.51
C SER A 47 -6.56 -23.84 -4.00
N ILE A 48 -7.56 -23.63 -4.86
CA ILE A 48 -7.40 -23.70 -6.32
C ILE A 48 -6.44 -22.62 -6.81
N TYR A 49 -6.68 -21.34 -6.47
CA TYR A 49 -5.83 -20.28 -6.99
C TYR A 49 -4.40 -20.40 -6.46
N ARG A 50 -4.21 -20.83 -5.21
CA ARG A 50 -2.88 -20.96 -4.61
C ARG A 50 -2.04 -22.03 -5.28
N GLU A 51 -2.67 -23.12 -5.75
CA GLU A 51 -1.94 -24.16 -6.49
C GLU A 51 -1.45 -23.62 -7.83
N PHE A 52 -2.33 -22.99 -8.62
CA PHE A 52 -1.94 -22.39 -9.89
C PHE A 52 -0.90 -21.26 -9.73
N ALA A 53 -1.12 -20.34 -8.78
CA ALA A 53 -0.19 -19.23 -8.52
C ALA A 53 1.19 -19.70 -8.05
N LYS A 54 1.27 -20.85 -7.35
CA LYS A 54 2.56 -21.46 -6.95
C LYS A 54 3.40 -21.88 -8.16
N HIS A 55 2.76 -22.31 -9.25
CA HIS A 55 3.41 -22.65 -10.52
C HIS A 55 3.42 -21.49 -11.52
N GLN A 56 3.08 -20.27 -11.06
CA GLN A 56 2.99 -19.05 -11.88
C GLN A 56 1.99 -19.16 -13.04
N ASP A 57 1.04 -20.09 -12.97
CA ASP A 57 -0.05 -20.19 -13.94
C ASP A 57 -1.16 -19.19 -13.59
N TYR A 58 -0.88 -17.92 -13.84
CA TYR A 58 -1.75 -16.84 -13.40
C TYR A 58 -3.07 -16.76 -14.18
N ASN A 59 -3.08 -17.20 -15.44
CA ASN A 59 -4.30 -17.24 -16.25
C ASN A 59 -5.33 -18.18 -15.61
N ASP A 60 -4.91 -19.39 -15.22
CA ASP A 60 -5.79 -20.36 -14.56
C ASP A 60 -6.07 -20.01 -13.10
N ALA A 61 -5.15 -19.30 -12.43
CA ALA A 61 -5.38 -18.79 -11.07
C ALA A 61 -6.45 -17.68 -11.01
N LEU A 62 -6.53 -16.84 -12.06
CA LEU A 62 -7.22 -15.54 -12.02
C LEU A 62 -8.69 -15.62 -11.58
N HIS A 63 -9.44 -16.58 -12.12
CA HIS A 63 -10.86 -16.72 -11.81
C HIS A 63 -11.07 -16.99 -10.31
N SER A 64 -10.37 -18.01 -9.78
CA SER A 64 -10.47 -18.37 -8.36
C SER A 64 -9.91 -17.28 -7.45
N TRP A 65 -8.83 -16.60 -7.86
CA TRP A 65 -8.27 -15.49 -7.12
C TRP A 65 -9.27 -14.33 -6.99
N ARG A 66 -9.98 -13.96 -8.07
CA ARG A 66 -11.00 -12.89 -8.05
C ARG A 66 -12.15 -13.21 -7.10
N LEU A 67 -12.57 -14.47 -7.02
CA LEU A 67 -13.60 -14.90 -6.08
C LEU A 67 -13.12 -14.69 -4.64
N VAL A 68 -11.94 -15.19 -4.28
CA VAL A 68 -11.41 -15.03 -2.93
C VAL A 68 -11.17 -13.56 -2.55
N PHE A 69 -10.63 -12.76 -3.48
CA PHE A 69 -10.40 -11.33 -3.30
C PHE A 69 -11.69 -10.56 -2.96
N ASN A 70 -12.81 -10.91 -3.61
CA ASN A 70 -14.09 -10.22 -3.43
C ASN A 70 -14.95 -10.81 -2.31
N GLU A 71 -14.81 -12.10 -1.99
CA GLU A 71 -15.75 -12.78 -1.08
C GLU A 71 -15.19 -12.98 0.33
N CYS A 72 -13.88 -13.24 0.46
CA CYS A 72 -13.25 -13.50 1.75
C CYS A 72 -11.86 -12.84 1.85
N PRO A 73 -11.81 -11.50 1.79
CA PRO A 73 -10.56 -10.75 1.71
C PRO A 73 -9.67 -10.85 2.96
N ARG A 74 -10.24 -11.24 4.11
CA ARG A 74 -9.50 -11.45 5.37
C ARG A 74 -8.92 -12.86 5.51
N SER A 75 -9.20 -13.75 4.55
CA SER A 75 -8.83 -15.16 4.67
C SER A 75 -7.32 -15.38 4.72
N THR A 76 -6.55 -14.62 3.93
CA THR A 76 -5.09 -14.60 3.99
C THR A 76 -4.50 -13.37 3.30
N GLN A 77 -3.37 -12.88 3.80
CA GLN A 77 -2.61 -11.81 3.16
C GLN A 77 -2.06 -12.23 1.78
N ASN A 78 -1.89 -13.54 1.55
CA ASN A 78 -1.34 -14.06 0.30
C ASN A 78 -2.19 -13.70 -0.91
N ILE A 79 -3.50 -13.49 -0.76
CA ILE A 79 -4.36 -12.98 -1.83
C ILE A 79 -3.73 -11.73 -2.46
N TYR A 80 -3.29 -10.79 -1.62
CA TYR A 80 -2.75 -9.52 -2.08
C TYR A 80 -1.31 -9.63 -2.57
N ILE A 81 -0.50 -10.48 -1.93
CA ILE A 81 0.89 -10.70 -2.35
C ILE A 81 0.92 -11.37 -3.73
N ASP A 82 0.16 -12.44 -3.91
CA ASP A 82 0.08 -13.16 -5.17
C ASP A 82 -0.64 -12.31 -6.21
N GLY A 83 -1.69 -11.59 -5.82
CA GLY A 83 -2.41 -10.66 -6.68
C GLY A 83 -1.50 -9.58 -7.26
N ALA A 84 -0.65 -8.97 -6.43
CA ALA A 84 0.31 -7.98 -6.91
C ALA A 84 1.33 -8.59 -7.89
N LYS A 85 1.85 -9.79 -7.62
CA LYS A 85 2.76 -10.50 -8.54
C LYS A 85 2.08 -10.83 -9.87
N MET A 86 0.87 -11.36 -9.80
CA MET A 86 0.06 -11.74 -10.95
C MET A 86 -0.28 -10.53 -11.83
N TYR A 87 -0.69 -9.40 -11.23
CA TYR A 87 -1.02 -8.21 -12.00
C TYR A 87 0.23 -7.53 -12.57
N ASN A 88 1.36 -7.54 -11.88
CA ASN A 88 2.63 -7.13 -12.47
C ASN A 88 2.94 -7.97 -13.72
N ASP A 89 2.84 -9.30 -13.65
CA ASP A 89 3.04 -10.20 -14.81
C ASP A 89 2.09 -9.88 -15.97
N PHE A 90 0.81 -9.65 -15.69
CA PHE A 90 -0.16 -9.26 -16.72
C PHE A 90 0.13 -7.91 -17.37
N ILE A 91 0.71 -6.95 -16.63
CA ILE A 91 1.09 -5.64 -17.16
C ILE A 91 2.25 -5.79 -18.14
N GLU A 92 3.28 -6.55 -17.78
CA GLU A 92 4.43 -6.82 -18.65
C GLU A 92 3.97 -7.55 -19.94
N LEU A 93 3.08 -8.55 -19.81
CA LEU A 93 2.51 -9.26 -20.96
C LEU A 93 1.56 -8.43 -21.84
N ALA A 94 1.18 -7.22 -21.40
CA ALA A 94 0.29 -6.32 -22.12
C ALA A 94 1.02 -5.14 -22.80
N GLU A 95 2.35 -5.22 -22.98
CA GLU A 95 3.20 -4.15 -23.53
C GLU A 95 2.68 -3.51 -24.83
N ASP A 96 2.04 -4.28 -25.70
CA ASP A 96 1.49 -3.79 -26.97
C ASP A 96 0.08 -3.16 -26.85
N ASN A 97 -0.47 -3.06 -25.64
CA ASN A 97 -1.83 -2.53 -25.41
C ASN A 97 -1.87 -1.57 -24.21
N PRO A 98 -1.59 -0.28 -24.43
CA PRO A 98 -1.58 0.73 -23.37
C PRO A 98 -2.88 0.79 -22.56
N ALA A 99 -4.05 0.76 -23.23
CA ALA A 99 -5.34 0.80 -22.53
C ALA A 99 -5.56 -0.41 -21.61
N ARG A 100 -5.06 -1.59 -22.00
CA ARG A 100 -5.08 -2.77 -21.15
C ARG A 100 -4.10 -2.64 -19.99
N GLN A 101 -2.89 -2.12 -20.23
CA GLN A 101 -1.93 -1.86 -19.16
C GLN A 101 -2.52 -0.89 -18.11
N ASP A 102 -3.18 0.17 -18.56
CA ASP A 102 -3.86 1.14 -17.69
C ASP A 102 -4.85 0.47 -16.73
N ALA A 103 -5.77 -0.32 -17.26
CA ALA A 103 -6.74 -1.03 -16.44
C ALA A 103 -6.10 -2.04 -15.46
N LEU A 104 -4.99 -2.67 -15.84
CA LEU A 104 -4.27 -3.61 -14.99
C LEU A 104 -3.52 -2.88 -13.85
N ILE A 105 -2.93 -1.72 -14.13
CA ILE A 105 -2.25 -0.89 -13.14
C ILE A 105 -3.24 -0.32 -12.13
N ASP A 106 -4.41 0.14 -12.57
CA ASP A 106 -5.48 0.58 -11.66
C ASP A 106 -5.91 -0.56 -10.72
N THR A 107 -6.02 -1.77 -11.25
CA THR A 107 -6.32 -2.95 -10.44
C THR A 107 -5.20 -3.27 -9.45
N LEU A 108 -3.94 -3.15 -9.87
CA LEU A 108 -2.78 -3.32 -8.99
C LEU A 108 -2.80 -2.32 -7.82
N MET A 109 -3.14 -1.05 -8.09
CA MET A 109 -3.28 -0.03 -7.04
C MET A 109 -4.42 -0.39 -6.06
N MET A 110 -5.55 -0.87 -6.56
CA MET A 110 -6.67 -1.34 -5.73
C MET A 110 -6.30 -2.55 -4.86
N ILE A 111 -5.48 -3.48 -5.37
CA ILE A 111 -4.96 -4.62 -4.59
C ILE A 111 -4.17 -4.12 -3.37
N TYR A 112 -3.33 -3.11 -3.55
CA TYR A 112 -2.57 -2.51 -2.44
C TYR A 112 -3.48 -1.84 -1.41
N ASP A 113 -4.45 -1.05 -1.85
CA ASP A 113 -5.39 -0.36 -0.95
C ASP A 113 -6.20 -1.35 -0.13
N GLN A 114 -6.66 -2.43 -0.77
CA GLN A 114 -7.43 -3.45 -0.09
C GLN A 114 -6.56 -4.25 0.91
N ARG A 115 -5.28 -4.50 0.60
CA ARG A 115 -4.33 -5.10 1.56
C ARG A 115 -4.14 -4.21 2.79
N ILE A 116 -4.01 -2.89 2.60
CA ILE A 116 -3.89 -1.93 3.70
C ILE A 116 -5.14 -2.01 4.59
N LYS A 117 -6.32 -2.01 3.98
CA LYS A 117 -7.62 -2.09 4.67
C LYS A 117 -7.72 -3.30 5.59
N TYR A 118 -7.22 -4.47 5.18
CA TYR A 118 -7.44 -5.72 5.93
C TYR A 118 -6.27 -6.20 6.80
N PHE A 119 -5.01 -5.82 6.48
CA PHE A 119 -3.83 -6.42 7.13
C PHE A 119 -2.91 -5.44 7.89
N LYS A 120 -3.32 -4.17 8.09
CA LYS A 120 -2.64 -3.19 8.97
C LYS A 120 -1.12 -3.04 8.74
N GLN A 121 -0.65 -3.14 7.49
CA GLN A 121 0.76 -3.01 7.10
C GLN A 121 1.03 -1.73 6.29
N LYS A 122 0.34 -0.63 6.62
CA LYS A 122 0.22 0.57 5.80
C LYS A 122 1.55 1.04 5.21
N GLY A 123 2.55 1.33 6.04
CA GLY A 123 3.86 1.82 5.58
C GLY A 123 4.48 0.93 4.50
N SER A 124 4.72 -0.35 4.83
CA SER A 124 5.34 -1.27 3.87
C SER A 124 4.52 -1.51 2.59
N VAL A 125 3.18 -1.43 2.67
CA VAL A 125 2.31 -1.66 1.50
C VAL A 125 2.26 -0.40 0.62
N LEU A 126 2.21 0.79 1.20
CA LEU A 126 2.32 2.05 0.47
C LEU A 126 3.66 2.18 -0.25
N GLY A 127 4.76 1.79 0.40
CA GLY A 127 6.08 1.81 -0.26
C GLY A 127 6.11 0.93 -1.51
N ARG A 128 5.49 -0.25 -1.46
CA ARG A 128 5.36 -1.12 -2.65
C ARG A 128 4.42 -0.55 -3.71
N LYS A 129 3.29 0.05 -3.27
CA LYS A 129 2.34 0.75 -4.15
C LYS A 129 3.04 1.86 -4.94
N GLY A 130 3.80 2.71 -4.26
CA GLY A 130 4.56 3.78 -4.89
C GLY A 130 5.69 3.27 -5.78
N VAL A 131 6.43 2.23 -5.38
CA VAL A 131 7.46 1.62 -6.24
C VAL A 131 6.87 1.13 -7.56
N ASP A 132 5.76 0.39 -7.54
CA ASP A 132 5.12 -0.10 -8.76
C ASP A 132 4.49 1.05 -9.57
N LEU A 133 3.90 2.06 -8.92
CA LEU A 133 3.36 3.23 -9.63
C LEU A 133 4.47 4.04 -10.31
N MET A 134 5.63 4.23 -9.66
CA MET A 134 6.82 4.83 -10.29
C MET A 134 7.27 4.02 -11.50
N ARG A 135 7.31 2.70 -11.39
CA ARG A 135 7.75 1.83 -12.49
C ARG A 135 6.92 2.06 -13.75
N TYR A 136 5.60 2.16 -13.61
CA TYR A 136 4.70 2.17 -14.77
C TYR A 136 4.20 3.55 -15.20
N ARG A 137 4.27 4.56 -14.33
CA ARG A 137 3.60 5.86 -14.54
C ARG A 137 4.42 7.10 -14.19
N ARG A 138 5.73 6.98 -13.96
CA ARG A 138 6.57 8.16 -13.62
C ARG A 138 6.54 9.31 -14.64
N GLU A 139 6.20 9.04 -15.90
CA GLU A 139 6.14 10.07 -16.94
C GLU A 139 4.89 10.97 -16.81
N ASP A 140 3.82 10.44 -16.22
CA ASP A 140 2.61 11.18 -15.90
C ASP A 140 2.83 12.00 -14.61
N PRO A 141 2.77 13.34 -14.66
CA PRO A 141 3.01 14.20 -13.50
C PRO A 141 2.09 13.93 -12.30
N GLU A 142 0.81 13.63 -12.54
CA GLU A 142 -0.14 13.35 -11.45
C GLU A 142 0.20 12.04 -10.77
N LYS A 143 0.57 11.01 -11.54
CA LYS A 143 0.96 9.70 -11.00
C LYS A 143 2.33 9.71 -10.34
N LEU A 144 3.25 10.54 -10.82
CA LEU A 144 4.51 10.82 -10.15
C LEU A 144 4.27 11.46 -8.78
N GLU A 145 3.39 12.47 -8.70
CA GLU A 145 3.03 13.12 -7.43
C GLU A 145 2.33 12.17 -6.46
N GLU A 146 1.35 11.38 -6.92
CA GLU A 146 0.71 10.34 -6.11
C GLU A 146 1.74 9.36 -5.57
N SER A 147 2.67 8.91 -6.41
CA SER A 147 3.69 7.95 -6.02
C SER A 147 4.65 8.51 -4.98
N TYR A 148 5.11 9.74 -5.18
CA TYR A 148 5.88 10.49 -4.18
C TYR A 148 5.15 10.55 -2.85
N GLY A 149 3.85 10.85 -2.85
CA GLY A 149 3.03 10.86 -1.63
C GLY A 149 3.00 9.52 -0.91
N TYR A 150 2.76 8.42 -1.63
CA TYR A 150 2.76 7.07 -1.05
C TYR A 150 4.13 6.68 -0.47
N LEU A 151 5.21 7.02 -1.19
CA LEU A 151 6.58 6.73 -0.79
C LEU A 151 7.00 7.55 0.44
N LYS A 152 6.69 8.84 0.47
CA LYS A 152 6.94 9.72 1.62
C LYS A 152 6.22 9.23 2.85
N GLU A 153 4.92 8.92 2.74
CA GLU A 153 4.16 8.38 3.86
C GLU A 153 4.73 7.03 4.33
N SER A 154 5.13 6.16 3.40
CA SER A 154 5.80 4.89 3.73
C SER A 154 7.08 5.11 4.53
N VAL A 155 7.97 5.99 4.08
CA VAL A 155 9.24 6.29 4.74
C VAL A 155 8.99 6.88 6.13
N THR A 156 8.05 7.83 6.27
CA THR A 156 7.67 8.41 7.55
C THR A 156 7.13 7.37 8.54
N ILE A 157 6.29 6.43 8.09
CA ILE A 157 5.74 5.38 8.96
C ILE A 157 6.82 4.37 9.37
N LEU A 158 7.70 3.98 8.45
CA LEU A 158 8.68 2.92 8.68
C LEU A 158 9.94 3.44 9.39
N GLY A 159 10.30 4.71 9.21
CA GLY A 159 11.54 5.32 9.70
C GLY A 159 12.75 4.45 9.33
N ASN A 160 13.51 4.06 10.35
CA ASN A 160 14.71 3.22 10.23
C ASN A 160 14.46 1.78 9.73
N LYS A 161 13.19 1.40 9.50
CA LYS A 161 12.81 0.11 8.87
C LYS A 161 12.48 0.26 7.38
N SER A 162 12.67 1.44 6.81
CA SER A 162 12.48 1.69 5.38
C SER A 162 13.53 0.93 4.58
N SER A 163 13.09 0.09 3.65
CA SER A 163 14.00 -0.69 2.80
C SER A 163 14.66 0.18 1.74
N ALA A 164 15.90 -0.16 1.35
CA ALA A 164 16.65 0.50 0.27
C ALA A 164 15.82 0.81 -1.00
N PRO A 165 15.03 -0.12 -1.59
CA PRO A 165 14.22 0.18 -2.77
C PRO A 165 13.17 1.28 -2.55
N ILE A 166 12.56 1.35 -1.36
CA ILE A 166 11.57 2.39 -1.05
C ILE A 166 12.26 3.75 -0.94
N ILE A 167 13.40 3.82 -0.26
CA ILE A 167 14.16 5.07 -0.09
C ILE A 167 14.67 5.59 -1.43
N ALA A 168 15.30 4.71 -2.23
CA ALA A 168 15.80 5.09 -3.55
C ALA A 168 14.68 5.60 -4.47
N THR A 169 13.55 4.90 -4.48
CA THR A 169 12.41 5.28 -5.33
C THR A 169 11.73 6.55 -4.83
N PHE A 170 11.67 6.77 -3.51
CA PHE A 170 11.19 8.01 -2.92
C PHE A 170 12.02 9.21 -3.40
N MET A 171 13.35 9.11 -3.31
CA MET A 171 14.23 10.18 -3.76
C MET A 171 14.19 10.38 -5.27
N LEU A 172 14.08 9.30 -6.06
CA LEU A 172 13.85 9.40 -7.50
C LEU A 172 12.57 10.18 -7.82
N ALA A 173 11.46 9.91 -7.10
CA ALA A 173 10.21 10.63 -7.27
C ALA A 173 10.34 12.11 -6.85
N CYS A 174 11.03 12.38 -5.74
CA CYS A 174 11.34 13.73 -5.27
C CYS A 174 12.08 14.54 -6.34
N TYR A 175 13.17 14.01 -6.89
CA TYR A 175 13.92 14.70 -7.95
C TYR A 175 13.08 14.89 -9.22
N GLY A 176 12.31 13.87 -9.63
CA GLY A 176 11.43 14.00 -10.80
C GLY A 176 10.36 15.08 -10.64
N LEU A 177 9.80 15.26 -9.44
CA LEU A 177 8.87 16.35 -9.15
C LEU A 177 9.58 17.71 -9.14
N TYR A 178 10.81 17.76 -8.62
CA TYR A 178 11.58 19.00 -8.61
C TYR A 178 11.96 19.46 -10.03
N GLU A 179 12.38 18.52 -10.89
CA GLU A 179 12.65 18.80 -12.31
C GLU A 179 11.42 19.32 -13.05
N LYS A 180 10.22 18.90 -12.64
CA LYS A 180 8.93 19.39 -13.16
C LYS A 180 8.42 20.65 -12.45
N GLU A 181 9.22 21.24 -11.55
CA GLU A 181 8.89 22.43 -10.77
C GLU A 181 7.63 22.27 -9.87
N MET A 182 7.28 21.03 -9.52
CA MET A 182 6.10 20.71 -8.72
C MET A 182 6.36 20.75 -7.22
N ILE A 183 7.62 20.65 -6.81
CA ILE A 183 8.06 20.84 -5.42
C ILE A 183 9.18 21.86 -5.36
N SER A 184 9.36 22.49 -4.19
CA SER A 184 10.43 23.49 -3.99
C SER A 184 11.78 22.82 -3.75
N ASN A 185 12.86 23.57 -3.96
CA ASN A 185 14.20 23.15 -3.53
C ASN A 185 14.25 22.86 -2.01
N MET A 186 13.44 23.57 -1.22
CA MET A 186 13.36 23.34 0.22
C MET A 186 12.78 21.97 0.54
N GLN A 187 11.76 21.54 -0.22
CA GLN A 187 11.19 20.21 -0.05
C GLN A 187 12.22 19.11 -0.37
N VAL A 188 13.05 19.30 -1.40
CA VAL A 188 14.14 18.36 -1.74
C VAL A 188 15.16 18.25 -0.61
N ILE A 189 15.55 19.37 0.00
CA ILE A 189 16.51 19.41 1.12
C ILE A 189 15.93 18.70 2.36
N GLU A 190 14.64 18.92 2.66
CA GLU A 190 13.96 18.23 3.74
C GLU A 190 13.89 16.71 3.52
N ASP A 191 13.51 16.29 2.31
CA ASP A 191 13.41 14.88 1.97
C ASP A 191 14.77 14.19 2.00
N TYR A 192 15.81 14.84 1.45
CA TYR A 192 17.21 14.38 1.52
C TYR A 192 17.68 14.23 2.97
N SER A 193 17.44 15.23 3.81
CA SER A 193 17.82 15.21 5.22
C SER A 193 17.19 14.03 5.96
N MET A 194 15.88 13.84 5.79
CA MET A 194 15.13 12.73 6.38
C MET A 194 15.68 11.36 5.95
N VAL A 195 15.94 11.15 4.66
CA VAL A 195 16.47 9.85 4.20
C VAL A 195 17.92 9.65 4.59
N SER A 196 18.73 10.72 4.66
CA SER A 196 20.13 10.64 5.10
C SER A 196 20.22 10.16 6.53
N ASP A 197 19.40 10.70 7.44
CA ASP A 197 19.33 10.26 8.83
C ASP A 197 18.96 8.76 8.93
N ILE A 198 18.01 8.30 8.10
CA ILE A 198 17.59 6.89 8.06
C ILE A 198 18.70 5.98 7.53
N ILE A 199 19.36 6.39 6.44
CA ILE A 199 20.45 5.63 5.81
C ILE A 199 21.64 5.53 6.77
N ASP A 200 22.05 6.65 7.37
CA ASP A 200 23.18 6.69 8.28
C ASP A 200 22.91 5.86 9.55
N TYR A 201 21.67 5.88 10.07
CA TYR A 201 21.26 4.98 11.15
C TYR A 201 21.41 3.51 10.74
N GLN A 202 20.90 3.12 9.56
CA GLN A 202 20.93 1.74 9.12
C GLN A 202 22.36 1.25 8.83
N LEU A 203 23.22 2.10 8.27
CA LEU A 203 24.63 1.78 8.04
C LEU A 203 25.47 1.80 9.32
N ALA A 204 25.07 2.53 10.37
CA ALA A 204 25.70 2.40 11.68
C ALA A 204 25.43 1.03 12.31
N GLU A 205 24.21 0.50 12.14
CA GLU A 205 23.81 -0.84 12.63
C GLU A 205 24.36 -1.98 11.74
N GLN A 206 24.39 -1.78 10.42
CA GLN A 206 24.86 -2.76 9.43
C GLN A 206 25.80 -2.10 8.40
N PRO A 207 27.08 -1.85 8.76
CA PRO A 207 28.04 -1.16 7.89
C PRO A 207 28.30 -1.84 6.55
N ASP A 208 28.12 -3.16 6.48
CA ASP A 208 28.37 -3.97 5.28
C ASP A 208 27.11 -4.17 4.40
N ASP A 209 26.01 -3.44 4.66
CA ASP A 209 24.82 -3.47 3.80
C ASP A 209 25.12 -2.81 2.44
N ALA A 210 25.38 -3.66 1.45
CA ALA A 210 25.73 -3.24 0.10
C ALA A 210 24.58 -2.53 -0.63
N ASP A 211 23.31 -2.85 -0.33
CA ASP A 211 22.18 -2.22 -0.98
C ASP A 211 21.95 -0.82 -0.41
N MET A 212 22.00 -0.68 0.92
CA MET A 212 21.88 0.62 1.57
C MET A 212 23.05 1.55 1.23
N SER A 213 24.27 1.02 1.12
CA SER A 213 25.44 1.79 0.68
C SER A 213 25.28 2.37 -0.73
N LYS A 214 24.73 1.59 -1.66
CA LYS A 214 24.43 2.07 -3.02
C LYS A 214 23.33 3.13 -3.01
N VAL A 215 22.32 2.97 -2.15
CA VAL A 215 21.27 3.99 -2.00
C VAL A 215 21.85 5.28 -1.45
N LYS A 216 22.77 5.21 -0.48
CA LYS A 216 23.48 6.38 0.03
C LYS A 216 24.20 7.12 -1.09
N GLU A 217 25.03 6.42 -1.86
CA GLU A 217 25.76 7.01 -2.98
C GLU A 217 24.82 7.65 -4.00
N TYR A 218 23.74 6.94 -4.37
CA TYR A 218 22.72 7.45 -5.28
C TYR A 218 22.09 8.74 -4.75
N VAL A 219 21.63 8.76 -3.50
CA VAL A 219 20.96 9.91 -2.88
C VAL A 219 21.91 11.10 -2.77
N ASP A 220 23.13 10.89 -2.28
CA ASP A 220 24.13 11.95 -2.09
C ASP A 220 24.52 12.61 -3.43
N LEU A 221 24.78 11.79 -4.47
CA LEU A 221 25.15 12.29 -5.80
C LEU A 221 24.00 13.06 -6.46
N ASN A 222 22.79 12.51 -6.43
CA ASN A 222 21.64 13.14 -7.10
C ASN A 222 21.15 14.39 -6.35
N PHE A 223 21.30 14.44 -5.03
CA PHE A 223 21.02 15.65 -4.26
C PHE A 223 21.89 16.81 -4.71
N ILE A 224 23.20 16.60 -4.85
CA ILE A 224 24.12 17.62 -5.36
C ILE A 224 23.79 17.97 -6.82
N ALA A 225 23.60 16.95 -7.66
CA ALA A 225 23.34 17.13 -9.09
C ALA A 225 22.01 17.85 -9.39
N SER A 226 21.02 17.73 -8.51
CA SER A 226 19.71 18.39 -8.66
C SER A 226 19.79 19.91 -8.69
N GLY A 227 20.84 20.51 -8.12
CA GLY A 227 20.94 21.96 -7.96
C GLY A 227 20.01 22.57 -6.89
N ALA A 228 19.20 21.75 -6.21
CA ALA A 228 18.40 22.19 -5.05
C ALA A 228 19.24 22.72 -3.87
N PRO A 229 20.39 22.10 -3.49
CA PRO A 229 21.22 22.61 -2.40
C PRO A 229 22.13 23.75 -2.87
N THR A 230 21.68 25.00 -2.68
CA THR A 230 22.51 26.19 -2.82
C THR A 230 23.03 26.62 -1.44
N CYS A 231 24.09 27.43 -1.38
CA CYS A 231 24.58 27.97 -0.11
C CYS A 231 23.46 28.69 0.67
N GLU A 232 22.61 29.44 -0.04
CA GLU A 232 21.50 30.17 0.56
C GLU A 232 20.41 29.24 1.11
N SER A 233 20.01 28.21 0.35
CA SER A 233 18.98 27.28 0.80
C SER A 233 19.45 26.43 1.98
N LEU A 234 20.72 25.99 1.98
CA LEU A 234 21.31 25.27 3.10
C LEU A 234 21.42 26.13 4.36
N ILE A 235 21.89 27.38 4.25
CA ILE A 235 21.93 28.30 5.40
C ILE A 235 20.52 28.51 5.97
N THR A 236 19.54 28.74 5.10
CA THR A 236 18.15 28.94 5.50
C THR A 236 17.60 27.73 6.24
N TYR A 237 17.80 26.53 5.69
CA TYR A 237 17.37 25.27 6.28
C TYR A 237 17.96 25.03 7.68
N PHE A 238 19.29 25.06 7.77
CA PHE A 238 19.98 24.72 9.03
C PHE A 238 19.77 25.78 10.10
N LYS A 239 19.60 27.05 9.71
CA LYS A 239 19.22 28.10 10.65
C LYS A 239 17.83 27.85 11.23
N GLY A 240 16.84 27.53 10.39
CA GLY A 240 15.50 27.16 10.85
C GLY A 240 15.53 25.99 11.83
N LYS A 241 16.26 24.91 11.49
CA LYS A 241 16.42 23.74 12.37
C LYS A 241 17.10 24.05 13.70
N TYR A 242 18.06 24.97 13.70
CA TYR A 242 18.75 25.39 14.92
C TYR A 242 17.83 26.20 15.83
N ASP A 243 16.98 27.06 15.27
CA ASP A 243 16.04 27.87 16.03
C ASP A 243 14.89 27.02 16.61
N GLU A 244 14.35 26.03 15.86
CA GLU A 244 13.37 25.05 16.38
C GLU A 244 13.87 24.33 17.65
N LYS A 245 15.12 23.86 17.64
CA LYS A 245 15.74 23.13 18.77
C LYS A 245 16.01 23.99 20.01
N LYS A 246 15.93 25.32 19.92
CA LYS A 246 16.06 26.20 21.09
C LYS A 246 14.75 26.40 21.83
N GLU A 247 13.62 26.13 21.17
CA GLU A 247 12.29 26.33 21.70
C GLU A 247 11.73 25.08 22.40
N GLU A 248 12.40 23.92 22.24
CA GLU A 248 12.15 22.65 22.94
C GLU A 248 12.95 22.53 24.26
#